data_AF-A0AAV1WKX1-F1
#
_entry.id   AF-A0AAV1WKX1-F1
#
_cell.length_a   1.000
_cell.length_b   1.000
_cell.length_c   1.000
_cell.angle_alpha   90.00
_cell.angle_beta   90.00
_cell.angle_gamma   90.00
#
_symmetry.space_group_name_H-M   'P 1'
#
loop_
_entity.id
_entity.type
_entity.pdbx_description
1 polymer ?
#
loop_
_entity_poly.entity_id
_entity_poly.type
_entity_poly.pdbx_seq_one_letter_code
_entity_poly.pdbx_strand_id
1 'polypeptide(L)'
;MSSPGKLKSSSSELDLDRPNIEDYLPTGATIQQEPHGKLRLHDLLDISPTLSEAAGAIVDDSFTRCFKSNPPEPWNWNVYLFPLWCFGVVVRYLILFPARVLVLTIGWIIFLSSFIPVHFLLKGHDKLRRSIERSLVEMMCSFFVASWTGVVKYHGPRPSRRPKQVFVANHTSMIDFIVLEQMTAFAVIMQKHPGWVGLLQSTILESVGCIWFNRTEAKDREIVARKLRDHVQGADNNPLLIFPEGTCVNNHYTVMFKKGAFELGCTVCPVAIKYNKIFVDAFWNSRKQSFTKHLLQLMTSWAVVCDVWYLEPQNLKPGETGIEFAERVRDIISHRAGLKKVPWDGYLKYSRPSPKHRERKQQNFAESVLRRLEEK
;
A
#
# COMPACT_ATOMS: atom_id res chain seq x y z
N MET A 1 -25.52 -17.20 -41.48
CA MET A 1 -25.24 -18.21 -40.44
C MET A 1 -23.73 -18.31 -40.26
N SER A 2 -23.19 -17.63 -39.26
CA SER A 2 -21.78 -17.66 -38.89
C SER A 2 -21.70 -17.62 -37.37
N SER A 3 -21.21 -18.70 -36.76
CA SER A 3 -20.98 -18.78 -35.31
C SER A 3 -19.76 -17.95 -34.91
N PRO A 4 -19.81 -17.14 -33.84
CA PRO A 4 -18.63 -16.53 -33.28
C PRO A 4 -17.94 -17.49 -32.30
N GLY A 5 -16.62 -17.59 -32.43
CA GLY A 5 -15.76 -18.50 -31.69
C GLY A 5 -15.75 -18.27 -30.17
N LYS A 6 -15.78 -19.38 -29.41
CA LYS A 6 -15.53 -19.40 -27.97
C LYS A 6 -14.05 -19.09 -27.69
N LEU A 7 -13.80 -17.95 -27.05
CA LEU A 7 -12.54 -17.67 -26.36
C LEU A 7 -12.35 -18.69 -25.22
N LYS A 8 -11.32 -19.54 -25.31
CA LYS A 8 -10.88 -20.41 -24.22
C LYS A 8 -10.26 -19.53 -23.12
N SER A 9 -10.87 -19.50 -21.93
CA SER A 9 -10.25 -18.92 -20.74
C SER A 9 -9.16 -19.87 -20.24
N SER A 10 -7.91 -19.39 -20.19
CA SER A 10 -6.81 -20.08 -19.51
C SER A 10 -7.12 -20.14 -17.99
N SER A 11 -7.52 -21.31 -17.52
CA SER A 11 -7.89 -21.59 -16.13
C SER A 11 -6.84 -22.40 -15.37
N SER A 12 -5.62 -22.57 -15.90
CA SER A 12 -4.67 -23.58 -15.38
C SER A 12 -3.45 -23.04 -14.61
N GLU A 13 -3.39 -21.75 -14.26
CA GLU A 13 -2.24 -21.18 -13.51
C GLU A 13 -2.60 -20.64 -12.11
N LEU A 14 -3.83 -20.89 -11.64
CA LEU A 14 -4.44 -20.23 -10.46
C LEU A 14 -4.36 -21.02 -9.14
N ASP A 15 -3.71 -22.19 -9.13
CA ASP A 15 -3.77 -23.14 -8.00
C ASP A 15 -2.48 -23.25 -7.18
N LEU A 16 -1.36 -22.66 -7.59
CA LEU A 16 -0.06 -22.88 -6.92
C LEU A 16 0.37 -21.79 -5.92
N ASP A 17 -0.40 -20.71 -5.78
CA ASP A 17 0.05 -19.50 -5.04
C ASP A 17 -0.98 -18.87 -4.10
N ARG A 18 -1.94 -19.66 -3.61
CA ARG A 18 -2.78 -19.18 -2.50
C ARG A 18 -2.07 -19.47 -1.19
N PRO A 19 -1.75 -18.47 -0.34
CA PRO A 19 -1.84 -18.74 1.09
C PRO A 19 -3.22 -19.35 1.33
N ASN A 20 -3.26 -20.52 1.96
CA ASN A 20 -4.47 -21.28 2.17
C ASN A 20 -5.45 -20.40 2.94
N ILE A 21 -6.41 -19.77 2.27
CA ILE A 21 -7.41 -18.90 2.91
C ILE A 21 -8.19 -19.69 3.98
N GLU A 22 -8.22 -21.02 3.86
CA GLU A 22 -8.76 -21.95 4.84
C GLU A 22 -8.04 -21.87 6.21
N ASP A 23 -6.75 -21.52 6.25
CA ASP A 23 -5.99 -21.35 7.50
C ASP A 23 -6.34 -20.02 8.22
N TYR A 24 -7.03 -19.09 7.54
CA TYR A 24 -7.27 -17.72 8.03
C TYR A 24 -8.75 -17.34 8.13
N LEU A 25 -9.67 -18.22 7.75
CA LEU A 25 -11.09 -18.05 8.02
C LEU A 25 -11.38 -18.58 9.43
N PRO A 26 -12.13 -17.86 10.28
CA PRO A 26 -12.58 -18.42 11.55
C PRO A 26 -13.40 -19.68 11.29
N THR A 27 -12.81 -20.83 11.63
CA THR A 27 -13.49 -22.12 11.77
C THR A 27 -14.40 -22.04 13.00
N GLY A 28 -15.58 -21.43 12.84
CA GLY A 28 -16.51 -21.38 13.97
C GLY A 28 -17.56 -20.29 13.87
N ALA A 29 -18.57 -20.52 13.05
CA ALA A 29 -19.91 -20.01 13.31
C ALA A 29 -20.93 -20.93 12.63
N THR A 30 -20.85 -22.23 12.93
CA THR A 30 -21.97 -23.13 12.68
C THR A 30 -23.02 -22.75 13.71
N ILE A 31 -23.96 -21.88 13.34
CA ILE A 31 -25.12 -21.60 14.18
C ILE A 31 -25.88 -22.93 14.30
N GLN A 32 -25.70 -23.62 15.43
CA GLN A 32 -26.57 -24.71 15.85
C GLN A 32 -27.94 -24.10 16.17
N GLN A 33 -28.82 -24.04 15.17
CA GLN A 33 -30.25 -23.86 15.40
C GLN A 33 -30.83 -25.22 15.78
N GLU A 34 -31.44 -25.29 16.97
CA GLU A 34 -32.19 -26.47 17.42
C GLU A 34 -33.44 -26.70 16.54
N PRO A 35 -33.83 -27.97 16.32
CA PRO A 35 -34.93 -28.32 15.43
C PRO A 35 -36.28 -28.09 16.12
N HIS A 36 -37.01 -27.04 15.71
CA HIS A 36 -38.41 -26.86 16.08
C HIS A 36 -39.34 -27.26 14.94
N GLY A 37 -39.90 -28.48 15.04
CA GLY A 37 -41.18 -28.87 14.45
C GLY A 37 -41.26 -29.03 12.91
N LYS A 38 -42.41 -29.55 12.45
CA LYS A 38 -42.70 -29.87 11.03
C LYS A 38 -42.44 -28.66 10.11
N LEU A 39 -41.43 -28.75 9.25
CA LEU A 39 -41.08 -27.74 8.25
C LEU A 39 -42.26 -27.41 7.31
N ARG A 40 -42.67 -26.15 7.29
CA ARG A 40 -43.68 -25.59 6.38
C ARG A 40 -43.00 -24.95 5.16
N LEU A 41 -43.75 -24.73 4.07
CA LEU A 41 -43.25 -24.04 2.86
C LEU A 41 -42.65 -22.66 3.18
N HIS A 42 -43.23 -21.98 4.18
CA HIS A 42 -42.73 -20.70 4.70
C HIS A 42 -41.28 -20.80 5.23
N ASP A 43 -40.91 -21.91 5.86
CA ASP A 43 -39.59 -22.10 6.47
C ASP A 43 -38.52 -22.44 5.40
N LEU A 44 -38.95 -22.94 4.24
CA LEU A 44 -38.10 -23.13 3.05
C LEU A 44 -37.88 -21.84 2.25
N LEU A 45 -38.83 -20.91 2.33
CA LEU A 45 -38.75 -19.58 1.71
C LEU A 45 -38.16 -18.52 2.64
N ASP A 46 -37.90 -18.88 3.91
CA ASP A 46 -37.31 -17.97 4.88
C ASP A 46 -35.83 -17.71 4.57
N ILE A 47 -35.58 -16.60 3.89
CA ILE A 47 -34.25 -16.07 3.58
C ILE A 47 -33.67 -15.24 4.74
N SER A 48 -34.38 -15.08 5.87
CA SER A 48 -33.92 -14.30 7.01
C SER A 48 -32.54 -14.71 7.53
N PRO A 49 -32.14 -16.00 7.57
CA PRO A 49 -30.80 -16.38 8.03
C PRO A 49 -29.72 -15.91 7.05
N THR A 50 -29.97 -16.07 5.74
CA THR A 50 -29.06 -15.61 4.67
C THR A 50 -28.94 -14.09 4.65
N LEU A 51 -30.06 -13.37 4.85
CA LEU A 51 -30.07 -11.91 4.98
C LEU A 51 -29.31 -11.46 6.22
N SER A 52 -29.44 -12.18 7.34
CA SER A 52 -28.73 -11.90 8.58
C SER A 52 -27.23 -12.17 8.45
N GLU A 53 -26.83 -13.26 7.79
CA GLU A 53 -25.41 -13.54 7.46
C GLU A 53 -24.85 -12.44 6.52
N ALA A 54 -25.62 -12.03 5.51
CA ALA A 54 -25.22 -10.95 4.60
C ALA A 54 -25.10 -9.61 5.33
N ALA A 55 -26.05 -9.28 6.21
CA ALA A 55 -26.00 -8.08 7.04
C ALA A 55 -24.80 -8.11 7.99
N GLY A 56 -24.55 -9.25 8.64
CA GLY A 56 -23.38 -9.48 9.47
C GLY A 56 -22.09 -9.28 8.70
N ALA A 57 -21.96 -9.86 7.50
CA ALA A 57 -20.78 -9.69 6.64
C ALA A 57 -20.54 -8.23 6.23
N ILE A 58 -21.59 -7.41 6.05
CA ILE A 58 -21.47 -5.97 5.77
C ILE A 58 -21.03 -5.20 7.02
N VAL A 59 -21.59 -5.52 8.18
CA VAL A 59 -21.24 -4.88 9.46
C VAL A 59 -19.81 -5.22 9.87
N ASP A 60 -19.37 -6.45 9.62
CA ASP A 60 -18.04 -6.94 9.96
C ASP A 60 -17.01 -6.74 8.84
N ASP A 61 -17.37 -6.00 7.78
CA ASP A 61 -16.48 -5.68 6.66
C ASP A 61 -15.34 -4.75 7.09
N SER A 62 -14.33 -5.34 7.71
CA SER A 62 -13.07 -4.71 8.06
C SER A 62 -12.17 -4.53 6.83
N PHE A 63 -12.40 -5.27 5.74
CA PHE A 63 -11.59 -5.20 4.52
C PHE A 63 -11.84 -3.91 3.74
N THR A 64 -13.08 -3.63 3.33
CA THR A 64 -13.37 -2.43 2.53
C THR A 64 -13.10 -1.16 3.33
N ARG A 65 -13.26 -1.22 4.67
CA ARG A 65 -12.88 -0.14 5.59
C ARG A 65 -11.41 0.25 5.47
N CYS A 66 -10.51 -0.66 5.09
CA CYS A 66 -9.09 -0.36 4.88
C CYS A 66 -8.81 0.53 3.64
N PHE A 67 -9.77 0.65 2.72
CA PHE A 67 -9.59 1.40 1.46
C PHE A 67 -10.58 2.54 1.27
N LYS A 68 -11.29 2.92 2.34
CA LYS A 68 -12.15 4.10 2.37
C LYS A 68 -11.33 5.32 2.79
N SER A 69 -11.38 6.37 1.97
CA SER A 69 -10.98 7.72 2.37
C SER A 69 -12.01 8.27 3.36
N ASN A 70 -11.58 9.14 4.28
CA ASN A 70 -12.52 9.88 5.12
C ASN A 70 -12.88 11.17 4.38
N PRO A 71 -14.11 11.32 3.86
CA PRO A 71 -14.53 12.62 3.36
C PRO A 71 -14.53 13.61 4.52
N PRO A 72 -14.10 14.87 4.32
CA PRO A 72 -14.21 15.88 5.36
C PRO A 72 -15.69 16.07 5.69
N GLU A 73 -16.05 16.01 6.97
CA GLU A 73 -17.41 16.34 7.39
C GLU A 73 -17.68 17.82 7.10
N PRO A 74 -18.82 18.16 6.47
CA PRO A 74 -19.16 19.54 6.17
C PRO A 74 -19.50 20.30 7.46
N TRP A 75 -18.49 20.94 8.06
CA TRP A 75 -18.62 21.77 9.27
C TRP A 75 -18.94 23.24 8.95
N ASN A 76 -18.81 23.64 7.69
CA ASN A 76 -18.84 25.03 7.21
C ASN A 76 -20.21 25.49 6.70
N TRP A 77 -21.26 24.67 6.84
CA TRP A 77 -22.62 24.97 6.35
C TRP A 77 -23.44 25.84 7.34
N ASN A 78 -22.76 26.58 8.22
CA ASN A 78 -23.38 27.53 9.12
C ASN A 78 -22.93 28.95 8.79
N VAL A 79 -23.78 29.94 9.10
CA VAL A 79 -23.57 31.34 8.71
C VAL A 79 -22.28 31.94 9.30
N TYR A 80 -21.84 31.46 10.47
CA TYR A 80 -20.70 32.00 11.18
C TYR A 80 -19.34 31.45 10.68
N LEU A 81 -19.30 30.19 10.24
CA LEU A 81 -18.07 29.52 9.75
C LEU A 81 -17.94 29.57 8.23
N PHE A 82 -19.04 29.79 7.50
CA PHE A 82 -18.99 29.89 6.04
C PHE A 82 -18.05 31.00 5.52
N PRO A 83 -18.04 32.24 6.06
CA PRO A 83 -17.09 33.27 5.64
C PRO A 83 -15.63 32.88 5.88
N LEU A 84 -15.33 32.25 7.02
CA LEU A 84 -13.99 31.74 7.33
C LEU A 84 -13.56 30.63 6.38
N TRP A 85 -14.50 29.77 6.00
CA TRP A 85 -14.25 28.74 4.99
C TRP A 85 -13.97 29.35 3.61
N CYS A 86 -14.76 30.33 3.17
CA CYS A 86 -14.54 31.06 1.91
C CYS A 86 -13.16 31.73 1.88
N PHE A 87 -12.78 32.39 2.98
CA PHE A 87 -11.44 32.95 3.14
C PHE A 87 -10.36 31.86 3.03
N GLY A 88 -10.55 30.72 3.68
CA GLY A 88 -9.65 29.56 3.57
C GLY A 88 -9.52 29.04 2.14
N VAL A 89 -10.61 29.00 1.37
CA VAL A 89 -10.59 28.64 -0.06
C VAL A 89 -9.75 29.65 -0.85
N VAL A 90 -9.97 30.95 -0.68
CA VAL A 90 -9.18 31.99 -1.35
C VAL A 90 -7.69 31.84 -1.02
N VAL A 91 -7.33 31.68 0.25
CA VAL A 91 -5.94 31.48 0.67
C VAL A 91 -5.33 30.22 0.04
N ARG A 92 -6.04 29.10 0.05
CA ARG A 92 -5.52 27.84 -0.50
C ARG A 92 -5.26 27.92 -2.00
N TYR A 93 -6.19 28.47 -2.77
CA TYR A 93 -6.11 28.42 -4.24
C TYR A 93 -5.41 29.62 -4.86
N LEU A 94 -5.48 30.81 -4.26
CA LEU A 94 -4.86 32.02 -4.82
C LEU A 94 -3.48 32.34 -4.22
N ILE A 95 -3.16 31.81 -3.03
CA ILE A 95 -1.88 32.10 -2.36
C ILE A 95 -1.04 30.82 -2.24
N LEU A 96 -1.53 29.81 -1.50
CA LEU A 96 -0.73 28.61 -1.20
C LEU A 96 -0.44 27.80 -2.46
N PHE A 97 -1.45 27.51 -3.28
CA PHE A 97 -1.28 26.69 -4.47
C PHE A 97 -0.28 27.30 -5.48
N PRO A 98 -0.39 28.58 -5.90
CA PRO A 98 0.60 29.19 -6.78
C PRO A 98 2.01 29.25 -6.18
N ALA A 99 2.14 29.58 -4.89
CA ALA A 99 3.43 29.57 -4.21
C ALA A 99 4.09 28.19 -4.21
N ARG A 100 3.29 27.13 -3.98
CA ARG A 100 3.78 25.75 -4.00
C ARG A 100 4.17 25.27 -5.39
N VAL A 101 3.41 25.66 -6.41
CA VAL A 101 3.78 25.41 -7.81
C VAL A 101 5.12 26.08 -8.10
N LEU A 102 5.31 27.33 -7.69
CA LEU A 102 6.58 28.04 -7.86
C LEU A 102 7.75 27.31 -7.17
N VAL A 103 7.59 26.90 -5.90
CA VAL A 103 8.61 26.14 -5.16
C VAL A 103 8.99 24.85 -5.90
N LEU A 104 7.98 24.10 -6.38
CA LEU A 104 8.23 22.85 -7.09
C LEU A 104 8.88 23.08 -8.47
N THR A 105 8.47 24.14 -9.19
CA THR A 105 9.08 24.54 -10.46
C THR A 105 10.55 24.91 -10.28
N ILE A 106 10.89 25.70 -9.25
CA ILE A 106 12.28 26.03 -8.91
C ILE A 106 13.07 24.75 -8.59
N GLY A 107 12.49 23.85 -7.78
CA GLY A 107 13.09 22.56 -7.47
C GLY A 107 13.42 21.73 -8.72
N TRP A 108 12.49 21.64 -9.67
CA TRP A 108 12.71 20.96 -10.94
C TRP A 108 13.80 21.61 -11.80
N ILE A 109 13.84 22.94 -11.87
CA ILE A 109 14.88 23.66 -12.64
C ILE A 109 16.27 23.35 -12.05
N ILE A 110 16.43 23.44 -10.74
CA ILE A 110 17.71 23.15 -10.05
C ILE A 110 18.07 21.67 -10.23
N PHE A 111 17.10 20.78 -10.04
CA PHE A 111 17.33 19.34 -10.18
C PHE A 111 17.75 18.97 -11.60
N LEU A 112 17.01 19.37 -12.64
CA LEU A 112 17.31 18.99 -14.02
C LEU A 112 18.61 19.64 -14.53
N SER A 113 18.84 20.92 -14.19
CA SER A 113 20.09 21.60 -14.57
C SER A 113 21.32 20.98 -13.93
N SER A 114 21.19 20.34 -12.77
CA SER A 114 22.30 19.65 -12.08
C SER A 114 22.41 18.18 -12.46
N PHE A 115 21.28 17.47 -12.54
CA PHE A 115 21.22 16.03 -12.76
C PHE A 115 21.68 15.65 -14.17
N ILE A 116 21.25 16.39 -15.20
CA ILE A 116 21.61 16.07 -16.59
C ILE A 116 23.14 16.14 -16.79
N PRO A 117 23.85 17.24 -16.44
CA PRO A 117 25.30 17.28 -16.55
C PRO A 117 26.00 16.21 -15.72
N VAL A 118 25.56 15.98 -14.47
CA VAL A 118 26.15 14.94 -13.60
C VAL A 118 26.02 13.56 -14.24
N HIS A 119 24.84 13.23 -14.77
CA HIS A 119 24.57 11.92 -15.36
C HIS A 119 25.44 11.64 -16.60
N PHE A 120 25.63 12.63 -17.47
CA PHE A 120 26.37 12.46 -18.72
C PHE A 120 27.87 12.71 -18.60
N LEU A 121 28.30 13.75 -17.87
CA LEU A 121 29.71 14.16 -17.79
C LEU A 121 30.53 13.31 -16.81
N LEU A 122 29.91 12.79 -15.74
CA LEU A 122 30.61 11.97 -14.73
C LEU A 122 30.51 10.46 -15.00
N LYS A 123 30.23 10.04 -16.24
CA LYS A 123 30.10 8.62 -16.63
C LYS A 123 31.37 7.80 -16.34
N GLY A 124 32.55 8.42 -16.27
CA GLY A 124 33.81 7.77 -15.88
C GLY A 124 34.09 7.69 -14.38
N HIS A 125 33.30 8.38 -13.53
CA HIS A 125 33.50 8.47 -12.08
C HIS A 125 32.26 7.97 -11.32
N ASP A 126 31.96 6.67 -11.44
CA ASP A 126 30.69 6.10 -10.97
C ASP A 126 30.37 6.32 -9.50
N LYS A 127 31.36 6.26 -8.60
CA LYS A 127 31.13 6.49 -7.16
C LYS A 127 30.70 7.94 -6.88
N LEU A 128 31.40 8.91 -7.47
CA LEU A 128 31.08 10.32 -7.30
C LEU A 128 29.74 10.67 -7.95
N ARG A 129 29.52 10.20 -9.18
CA ARG A 129 28.26 10.36 -9.92
C ARG A 129 27.07 9.88 -9.09
N ARG A 130 27.10 8.63 -8.62
CA ARG A 130 26.03 8.07 -7.79
C ARG A 130 25.83 8.84 -6.48
N SER A 131 26.91 9.31 -5.85
CA SER A 131 26.80 10.11 -4.64
C SER A 131 26.07 11.43 -4.90
N ILE A 132 26.38 12.12 -6.00
CA ILE A 132 25.73 13.39 -6.35
C ILE A 132 24.30 13.15 -6.81
N GLU A 133 24.04 12.15 -7.66
CA GLU A 133 22.68 11.78 -8.10
C GLU A 133 21.77 11.49 -6.91
N ARG A 134 22.26 10.76 -5.90
CA ARG A 134 21.53 10.52 -4.64
C ARG A 134 21.20 11.82 -3.92
N SER A 135 22.18 12.69 -3.68
CA SER A 135 21.95 13.98 -3.03
C SER A 135 20.95 14.86 -3.80
N LEU A 136 20.98 14.82 -5.13
CA LEU A 136 20.02 15.53 -5.98
C LEU A 136 18.60 14.96 -5.85
N VAL A 137 18.46 13.63 -5.74
CA VAL A 137 17.15 12.99 -5.50
C VAL A 137 16.62 13.34 -4.11
N GLU A 138 17.45 13.25 -3.06
CA GLU A 138 17.05 13.67 -1.69
C GLU A 138 16.61 15.14 -1.67
N MET A 139 17.34 16.01 -2.38
CA MET A 139 17.00 17.43 -2.54
C MET A 139 15.66 17.61 -3.27
N MET A 140 15.43 16.89 -4.39
CA MET A 140 14.17 16.99 -5.13
C MET A 140 12.98 16.53 -4.29
N CYS A 141 13.14 15.44 -3.52
CA CYS A 141 12.13 14.99 -2.56
C CYS A 141 11.88 16.03 -1.45
N SER A 142 12.91 16.73 -1.00
CA SER A 142 12.77 17.87 -0.07
C SER A 142 11.94 19.02 -0.67
N PHE A 143 12.13 19.34 -1.96
CA PHE A 143 11.29 20.32 -2.67
C PHE A 143 9.83 19.88 -2.77
N PHE A 144 9.56 18.59 -3.02
CA PHE A 144 8.20 18.07 -2.98
C PHE A 144 7.58 18.24 -1.60
N VAL A 145 8.28 17.84 -0.54
CA VAL A 145 7.78 17.99 0.83
C VAL A 145 7.54 19.46 1.18
N ALA A 146 8.47 20.35 0.84
CA ALA A 146 8.30 21.79 1.02
C ALA A 146 7.07 22.33 0.25
N SER A 147 6.85 21.88 -0.98
CA SER A 147 5.67 22.23 -1.80
C SER A 147 4.35 21.73 -1.21
N TRP A 148 4.35 20.78 -0.29
CA TRP A 148 3.14 20.38 0.42
C TRP A 148 2.98 21.05 1.79
N THR A 149 3.84 22.03 2.09
CA THR A 149 3.98 22.56 3.45
C THR A 149 4.19 21.40 4.44
N GLY A 150 5.07 20.48 4.04
CA GLY A 150 5.28 19.22 4.73
C GLY A 150 5.93 19.43 6.08
N VAL A 151 5.27 18.95 7.14
CA VAL A 151 5.84 18.90 8.50
C VAL A 151 6.06 17.45 8.84
N VAL A 152 7.27 16.98 8.60
CA VAL A 152 7.66 15.58 8.83
C VAL A 152 8.54 15.49 10.08
N LYS A 153 8.04 14.80 11.10
CA LYS A 153 8.80 14.57 12.33
C LYS A 153 9.44 13.19 12.29
N TYR A 154 10.77 13.16 12.26
CA TYR A 154 11.54 11.92 12.28
C TYR A 154 11.91 11.55 13.71
N HIS A 155 11.74 10.27 14.02
CA HIS A 155 12.08 9.68 15.31
C HIS A 155 13.01 8.50 15.09
N GLY A 156 14.02 8.39 15.95
CA GLY A 156 15.07 7.37 15.81
C GLY A 156 16.22 7.83 14.89
N PRO A 157 17.26 7.00 14.76
CA PRO A 157 18.46 7.35 14.00
C PRO A 157 18.18 7.38 12.49
N ARG A 158 18.89 8.26 11.77
CA ARG A 158 18.85 8.30 10.30
C ARG A 158 19.26 6.92 9.74
N PRO A 159 18.51 6.35 8.78
CA PRO A 159 18.85 5.10 8.11
C PRO A 159 20.26 5.13 7.53
N SER A 160 21.08 4.18 7.94
CA SER A 160 22.45 4.02 7.44
C SER A 160 22.51 2.97 6.33
N ARG A 161 23.44 3.12 5.38
CA ARG A 161 23.75 2.11 4.38
C ARG A 161 24.56 0.98 5.00
N ARG A 162 23.97 -0.21 5.15
CA ARG A 162 24.64 -1.43 5.62
C ARG A 162 24.26 -2.62 4.72
N PRO A 163 25.20 -3.53 4.45
CA PRO A 163 24.86 -4.78 3.76
C PRO A 163 23.93 -5.62 4.63
N LYS A 164 23.15 -6.51 3.99
CA LYS A 164 22.23 -7.45 4.66
C LYS A 164 21.17 -6.74 5.52
N GLN A 165 20.69 -5.59 5.06
CA GLN A 165 19.63 -4.82 5.72
C GLN A 165 18.52 -4.45 4.72
N VAL A 166 17.27 -4.54 5.16
CA VAL A 166 16.09 -4.07 4.42
C VAL A 166 15.21 -3.23 5.33
N PHE A 167 14.64 -2.15 4.82
CA PHE A 167 13.68 -1.31 5.50
C PHE A 167 12.28 -1.68 5.05
N VAL A 168 11.36 -1.85 6.00
CA VAL A 168 9.96 -2.18 5.71
C VAL A 168 9.03 -1.16 6.35
N ALA A 169 8.07 -0.64 5.58
CA ALA A 169 7.18 0.41 6.05
C ALA A 169 5.71 0.10 5.77
N ASN A 170 4.80 0.57 6.64
CA ASN A 170 3.38 0.62 6.30
C ASN A 170 3.16 1.61 5.14
N HIS A 171 2.11 1.39 4.35
CA HIS A 171 1.94 2.10 3.07
C HIS A 171 0.58 2.81 2.97
N THR A 172 0.58 4.13 3.14
CA THR A 172 -0.61 4.97 3.00
C THR A 172 -0.73 5.58 1.61
N SER A 173 0.39 5.92 0.98
CA SER A 173 0.39 6.73 -0.23
C SER A 173 1.67 6.55 -1.04
N MET A 174 1.63 6.84 -2.34
CA MET A 174 2.86 6.88 -3.15
C MET A 174 3.84 7.95 -2.67
N ILE A 175 3.35 8.99 -1.98
CA ILE A 175 4.22 10.01 -1.38
C ILE A 175 5.02 9.50 -0.19
N ASP A 176 4.72 8.32 0.36
CA ASP A 176 5.50 7.71 1.45
C ASP A 176 6.97 7.54 1.04
N PHE A 177 7.19 7.18 -0.23
CA PHE A 177 8.54 7.12 -0.81
C PHE A 177 9.21 8.50 -0.75
N ILE A 178 8.53 9.55 -1.22
CA ILE A 178 9.07 10.92 -1.21
C ILE A 178 9.37 11.41 0.22
N VAL A 179 8.50 11.10 1.17
CA VAL A 179 8.66 11.44 2.59
C VAL A 179 9.87 10.71 3.21
N LEU A 180 10.18 9.48 2.81
CA LEU A 180 11.36 8.78 3.31
C LEU A 180 12.65 9.20 2.58
N GLU A 181 12.54 9.42 1.26
CA GLU A 181 13.65 9.75 0.37
C GLU A 181 14.27 11.12 0.68
N GLN A 182 13.50 12.10 1.18
CA GLN A 182 14.08 13.38 1.61
C GLN A 182 15.12 13.22 2.74
N MET A 183 15.01 12.15 3.54
CA MET A 183 15.90 11.88 4.66
C MET A 183 17.01 10.92 4.27
N THR A 184 16.77 9.87 3.49
CA THR A 184 17.81 8.95 3.03
C THR A 184 17.43 8.40 1.67
N ALA A 185 18.36 8.39 0.72
CA ALA A 185 18.15 7.77 -0.58
C ALA A 185 17.95 6.25 -0.47
N PHE A 186 16.73 5.78 -0.73
CA PHE A 186 16.32 4.38 -0.70
C PHE A 186 16.17 3.82 -2.12
N ALA A 187 16.70 2.62 -2.33
CA ALA A 187 16.26 1.81 -3.46
C ALA A 187 14.89 1.22 -3.11
N VAL A 188 13.88 1.39 -3.96
CA VAL A 188 12.53 0.85 -3.74
C VAL A 188 12.17 -0.16 -4.82
N ILE A 189 11.32 -1.12 -4.44
CA ILE A 189 10.69 -2.02 -5.41
C ILE A 189 9.45 -1.34 -5.97
N MET A 190 9.41 -1.11 -7.28
CA MET A 190 8.30 -0.42 -7.93
C MET A 190 7.76 -1.20 -9.12
N GLN A 191 6.44 -1.09 -9.31
CA GLN A 191 5.81 -1.51 -10.54
C GLN A 191 6.15 -0.50 -11.63
N LYS A 192 6.46 -0.98 -12.85
CA LYS A 192 6.61 -0.08 -14.00
C LYS A 192 5.28 0.60 -14.32
N HIS A 193 5.27 1.94 -14.33
CA HIS A 193 4.11 2.72 -14.77
C HIS A 193 4.28 3.18 -16.22
N PRO A 194 3.19 3.25 -17.01
CA PRO A 194 3.25 3.85 -18.35
C PRO A 194 3.28 5.38 -18.30
N GLY A 195 3.63 6.01 -19.43
CA GLY A 195 3.58 7.46 -19.61
C GLY A 195 4.75 8.23 -18.99
N TRP A 196 4.54 9.53 -18.71
CA TRP A 196 5.60 10.43 -18.22
C TRP A 196 6.17 10.00 -16.86
N VAL A 197 5.34 9.37 -16.01
CA VAL A 197 5.79 8.79 -14.73
C VAL A 197 6.81 7.69 -14.99
N GLY A 198 6.56 6.82 -15.98
CA GLY A 198 7.47 5.76 -16.38
C GLY A 198 8.82 6.28 -16.90
N LEU A 199 8.82 7.35 -17.68
CA LEU A 199 10.04 7.97 -18.19
C LEU A 199 10.89 8.54 -17.03
N LEU A 200 10.24 9.30 -16.13
CA LEU A 200 10.89 9.86 -14.94
C LEU A 200 11.48 8.76 -14.05
N GLN A 201 10.70 7.69 -13.87
CA GLN A 201 11.10 6.48 -13.15
C GLN A 201 12.34 5.83 -13.75
N SER A 202 12.37 5.63 -15.08
CA SER A 202 13.52 5.00 -15.74
C SER A 202 14.80 5.84 -15.64
N THR A 203 14.73 7.16 -15.72
CA THR A 203 15.95 7.98 -15.72
C THR A 203 16.45 8.30 -14.31
N ILE A 204 15.54 8.69 -13.40
CA ILE A 204 15.93 9.16 -12.07
C ILE A 204 16.06 8.00 -11.08
N LEU A 205 15.08 7.09 -11.03
CA LEU A 205 15.08 6.05 -9.99
C LEU A 205 16.05 4.90 -10.28
N GLU A 206 16.49 4.73 -11.54
CA GLU A 206 17.63 3.86 -11.86
C GLU A 206 18.92 4.35 -11.20
N SER A 207 19.13 5.67 -11.06
CA SER A 207 20.31 6.22 -10.36
C SER A 207 20.36 5.85 -8.87
N VAL A 208 19.18 5.65 -8.26
CA VAL A 208 19.02 5.23 -6.86
C VAL A 208 19.10 3.70 -6.71
N GLY A 209 19.09 2.95 -7.83
CA GLY A 209 19.14 1.49 -7.86
C GLY A 209 17.79 0.83 -7.60
N CYS A 210 16.68 1.46 -7.98
CA CYS A 210 15.34 0.89 -7.81
C CYS A 210 15.15 -0.39 -8.63
N ILE A 211 14.43 -1.35 -8.05
CA ILE A 211 14.18 -2.66 -8.65
C ILE A 211 12.78 -2.68 -9.27
N TRP A 212 12.71 -2.95 -10.56
CA TRP A 212 11.47 -3.00 -11.32
C TRP A 212 10.94 -4.42 -11.44
N PHE A 213 9.62 -4.57 -11.31
CA PHE A 213 8.92 -5.82 -11.57
C PHE A 213 7.63 -5.60 -12.37
N ASN A 214 7.21 -6.62 -13.11
CA ASN A 214 5.95 -6.61 -13.83
C ASN A 214 4.93 -7.51 -13.12
N ARG A 215 3.74 -6.97 -12.78
CA ARG A 215 2.69 -7.73 -12.08
C ARG A 215 2.05 -8.83 -12.96
N THR A 216 2.20 -8.76 -14.28
CA THR A 216 1.56 -9.69 -15.22
C THR A 216 2.37 -10.96 -15.50
N GLU A 217 3.63 -11.04 -15.08
CA GLU A 217 4.52 -12.15 -15.43
C GLU A 217 4.79 -13.02 -14.19
N ALA A 218 4.12 -14.18 -14.11
CA ALA A 218 4.26 -15.11 -12.99
C ALA A 218 5.71 -15.64 -12.81
N LYS A 219 6.49 -15.69 -13.90
CA LYS A 219 7.92 -16.05 -13.92
C LYS A 219 8.84 -14.99 -13.28
N ASP A 220 8.35 -13.81 -12.95
CA ASP A 220 9.17 -12.70 -12.44
C ASP A 220 9.46 -12.81 -10.93
N ARG A 221 8.77 -13.68 -10.17
CA ARG A 221 8.94 -13.73 -8.70
C ARG A 221 10.28 -14.26 -8.24
N GLU A 222 10.78 -15.34 -8.83
CA GLU A 222 12.12 -15.86 -8.52
C GLU A 222 13.21 -14.87 -8.97
N ILE A 223 12.98 -14.20 -10.10
CA ILE A 223 13.88 -13.17 -10.63
C ILE A 223 13.93 -11.98 -9.68
N VAL A 224 12.78 -11.49 -9.22
CA VAL A 224 12.68 -10.40 -8.24
C VAL A 224 13.33 -10.82 -6.93
N ALA A 225 13.03 -12.01 -6.40
CA ALA A 225 13.66 -12.52 -5.18
C ALA A 225 15.18 -12.59 -5.30
N ARG A 226 15.71 -13.03 -6.45
CA ARG A 226 17.14 -13.02 -6.75
C ARG A 226 17.72 -11.61 -6.77
N LYS A 227 17.10 -10.68 -7.52
CA LYS A 227 17.52 -9.28 -7.58
C LYS A 227 17.53 -8.61 -6.20
N LEU A 228 16.54 -8.92 -5.36
CA LEU A 228 16.48 -8.42 -3.98
C LEU A 228 17.63 -8.96 -3.14
N ARG A 229 17.89 -10.27 -3.22
CA ARG A 229 19.00 -10.91 -2.52
C ARG A 229 20.33 -10.29 -2.95
N ASP A 230 20.56 -10.14 -4.25
CA ASP A 230 21.77 -9.57 -4.83
C ASP A 230 21.96 -8.11 -4.40
N HIS A 231 20.90 -7.31 -4.45
CA HIS A 231 20.93 -5.90 -4.04
C HIS A 231 21.31 -5.75 -2.57
N VAL A 232 20.73 -6.57 -1.69
CA VAL A 232 20.95 -6.51 -0.24
C VAL A 232 22.37 -6.96 0.15
N GLN A 233 23.06 -7.76 -0.68
CA GLN A 233 24.48 -8.08 -0.42
C GLN A 233 25.45 -6.93 -0.73
N GLY A 234 25.08 -6.01 -1.63
CA GLY A 234 25.97 -4.93 -2.07
C GLY A 234 26.19 -3.85 -1.01
N ALA A 235 27.41 -3.74 -0.49
CA ALA A 235 27.77 -2.72 0.52
C ALA A 235 27.63 -1.27 0.01
N ASP A 236 27.82 -1.07 -1.30
CA ASP A 236 27.71 0.24 -1.96
C ASP A 236 26.29 0.56 -2.45
N ASN A 237 25.33 -0.33 -2.28
CA ASN A 237 23.94 -0.09 -2.67
C ASN A 237 23.24 0.88 -1.72
N ASN A 238 22.17 1.49 -2.19
CA ASN A 238 21.26 2.23 -1.33
C ASN A 238 20.46 1.24 -0.47
N PRO A 239 20.04 1.62 0.75
CA PRO A 239 19.23 0.75 1.58
C PRO A 239 17.95 0.42 0.83
N LEU A 240 17.53 -0.84 0.91
CA LEU A 240 16.34 -1.30 0.21
C LEU A 240 15.09 -0.99 1.05
N LEU A 241 14.10 -0.32 0.47
CA LEU A 241 12.80 -0.02 1.07
C LEU A 241 11.72 -0.88 0.42
N ILE A 242 10.94 -1.58 1.25
CA ILE A 242 9.82 -2.41 0.81
C ILE A 242 8.56 -1.99 1.55
N PHE A 243 7.46 -1.87 0.83
CA PHE A 243 6.12 -1.71 1.39
C PHE A 243 5.41 -3.07 1.35
N PRO A 244 5.55 -3.92 2.39
CA PRO A 244 5.10 -5.31 2.34
C PRO A 244 3.58 -5.47 2.26
N GLU A 245 2.78 -4.41 2.43
CA GLU A 245 1.34 -4.44 2.17
C GLU A 245 1.01 -4.68 0.69
N GLY A 246 1.91 -4.30 -0.23
CA GLY A 246 1.74 -4.43 -1.68
C GLY A 246 0.68 -3.50 -2.31
N THR A 247 0.03 -2.66 -1.49
CA THR A 247 -0.99 -1.69 -1.89
C THR A 247 -1.06 -0.58 -0.84
N CYS A 248 -1.58 0.59 -1.21
CA CYS A 248 -1.86 1.64 -0.23
C CYS A 248 -3.13 1.32 0.59
N VAL A 249 -3.07 1.57 1.90
CA VAL A 249 -4.10 1.38 2.93
C VAL A 249 -4.35 2.70 3.68
N ASN A 250 -5.55 2.89 4.23
CA ASN A 250 -6.04 4.21 4.64
C ASN A 250 -5.56 4.73 6.01
N ASN A 251 -4.28 4.63 6.40
CA ASN A 251 -3.67 5.26 7.59
C ASN A 251 -4.39 5.05 8.95
N HIS A 252 -5.37 4.14 8.99
CA HIS A 252 -6.07 3.67 10.18
C HIS A 252 -5.84 2.18 10.40
N TYR A 253 -5.60 1.45 9.30
CA TYR A 253 -5.41 0.02 9.31
C TYR A 253 -4.06 -0.35 8.70
N THR A 254 -3.62 -1.57 8.99
CA THR A 254 -2.54 -2.25 8.28
C THR A 254 -3.05 -3.61 7.85
N VAL A 255 -2.90 -3.92 6.56
CA VAL A 255 -3.21 -5.23 6.00
C VAL A 255 -2.06 -6.21 6.24
N MET A 256 -2.27 -7.48 5.89
CA MET A 256 -1.26 -8.52 6.00
C MET A 256 0.00 -8.16 5.18
N PHE A 257 1.16 -8.40 5.78
CA PHE A 257 2.45 -8.19 5.13
C PHE A 257 2.84 -9.41 4.29
N LYS A 258 3.36 -9.16 3.10
CA LYS A 258 3.90 -10.21 2.22
C LYS A 258 5.23 -10.73 2.77
N LYS A 259 5.37 -12.06 2.82
CA LYS A 259 6.55 -12.75 3.38
C LYS A 259 7.87 -12.54 2.60
N GLY A 260 7.82 -12.09 1.34
CA GLY A 260 9.00 -12.04 0.47
C GLY A 260 10.18 -11.24 1.03
N ALA A 261 9.93 -10.12 1.71
CA ALA A 261 10.98 -9.33 2.37
C ALA A 261 11.61 -10.04 3.59
N PHE A 262 10.84 -10.93 4.23
CA PHE A 262 11.16 -11.60 5.48
C PHE A 262 11.86 -12.95 5.27
N GLU A 263 11.92 -13.44 4.03
CA GLU A 263 12.62 -14.68 3.63
C GLU A 263 14.01 -14.40 2.98
N LEU A 264 14.46 -13.14 2.96
CA LEU A 264 15.74 -12.76 2.35
C LEU A 264 16.98 -13.13 3.19
N GLY A 265 16.81 -13.56 4.45
CA GLY A 265 17.93 -13.85 5.35
C GLY A 265 18.72 -12.60 5.74
N CYS A 266 18.05 -11.45 5.85
CA CYS A 266 18.64 -10.16 6.16
C CYS A 266 17.94 -9.50 7.36
N THR A 267 18.60 -8.50 7.95
CA THR A 267 18.03 -7.73 9.06
C THR A 267 16.94 -6.79 8.55
N VAL A 268 15.73 -6.91 9.08
CA VAL A 268 14.57 -6.07 8.74
C VAL A 268 14.49 -4.89 9.69
N CYS A 269 14.48 -3.67 9.15
CA CYS A 269 14.40 -2.42 9.88
C CYS A 269 12.99 -1.85 9.72
N PRO A 270 12.13 -1.95 10.75
CA PRO A 270 10.75 -1.49 10.64
C PRO A 270 10.71 0.04 10.63
N VAL A 271 9.84 0.59 9.77
CA VAL A 271 9.55 2.02 9.69
C VAL A 271 8.06 2.21 9.85
N ALA A 272 7.65 3.01 10.83
CA ALA A 272 6.25 3.34 11.02
C ALA A 272 5.99 4.76 10.51
N ILE A 273 4.93 4.94 9.72
CA ILE A 273 4.50 6.23 9.19
C ILE A 273 3.06 6.48 9.64
N LYS A 274 2.82 7.65 10.22
CA LYS A 274 1.47 8.09 10.59
C LYS A 274 1.21 9.49 10.08
N TYR A 275 0.22 9.63 9.20
CA TYR A 275 -0.25 10.94 8.75
C TYR A 275 -1.29 11.51 9.71
N ASN A 276 -1.23 12.82 9.93
CA ASN A 276 -2.26 13.56 10.64
C ASN A 276 -3.40 13.94 9.67
N LYS A 277 -4.51 13.20 9.78
CA LYS A 277 -5.68 13.38 8.91
C LYS A 277 -6.43 14.70 9.10
N ILE A 278 -6.13 15.45 10.16
CA ILE A 278 -6.73 16.78 10.40
C ILE A 278 -6.32 17.74 9.27
N PHE A 279 -5.09 17.64 8.79
CA PHE A 279 -4.56 18.54 7.76
C PHE A 279 -4.80 18.05 6.34
N VAL A 280 -4.69 16.73 6.11
CA VAL A 280 -4.90 16.09 4.80
C VAL A 280 -5.14 14.59 4.92
N ASP A 281 -6.06 14.04 4.11
CA ASP A 281 -6.14 12.59 3.91
C ASP A 281 -5.11 12.18 2.85
N ALA A 282 -3.91 11.80 3.31
CA ALA A 282 -2.81 11.39 2.43
C ALA A 282 -3.06 10.07 1.68
N PHE A 283 -4.09 9.33 2.08
CA PHE A 283 -4.41 8.01 1.52
C PHE A 283 -4.67 8.07 0.01
N TRP A 284 -3.87 7.36 -0.76
CA TRP A 284 -4.06 7.25 -2.21
C TRP A 284 -4.77 5.94 -2.59
N ASN A 285 -5.94 6.08 -3.22
CA ASN A 285 -6.65 4.95 -3.81
C ASN A 285 -6.57 4.98 -5.35
N SER A 286 -5.66 4.18 -5.89
CA SER A 286 -5.44 3.99 -7.33
C SER A 286 -6.69 3.57 -8.12
N ARG A 287 -7.71 2.95 -7.48
CA ARG A 287 -8.97 2.60 -8.14
C ARG A 287 -9.95 3.77 -8.27
N LYS A 288 -9.78 4.83 -7.47
CA LYS A 288 -10.69 5.99 -7.42
C LYS A 288 -10.10 7.25 -8.04
N GLN A 289 -8.78 7.41 -8.01
CA GLN A 289 -8.14 8.60 -8.55
C GLN A 289 -6.75 8.33 -9.13
N SER A 290 -6.42 9.08 -10.18
CA SER A 290 -5.06 9.09 -10.76
C SER A 290 -4.05 9.70 -9.79
N PHE A 291 -2.77 9.38 -9.99
CA PHE A 291 -1.71 9.95 -9.18
C PHE A 291 -1.58 11.48 -9.35
N THR A 292 -1.75 12.00 -10.56
CA THR A 292 -1.76 13.45 -10.82
C THR A 292 -2.88 14.17 -10.06
N LYS A 293 -4.09 13.59 -10.03
CA LYS A 293 -5.20 14.16 -9.25
C LYS A 293 -4.90 14.16 -7.76
N HIS A 294 -4.27 13.09 -7.26
CA HIS A 294 -3.82 13.00 -5.87
C HIS A 294 -2.77 14.06 -5.53
N LEU A 295 -1.76 14.25 -6.39
CA LEU A 295 -0.77 15.32 -6.21
C LEU A 295 -1.42 16.70 -6.18
N LEU A 296 -2.35 16.99 -7.08
CA LEU A 296 -3.08 18.27 -7.09
C LEU A 296 -3.88 18.47 -5.78
N GLN A 297 -4.50 17.41 -5.26
CA GLN A 297 -5.18 17.44 -3.97
C GLN A 297 -4.22 17.79 -2.83
N LEU A 298 -3.02 17.18 -2.80
CA LEU A 298 -2.00 17.52 -1.80
C LEU A 298 -1.53 18.98 -1.92
N MET A 299 -1.27 19.44 -3.15
CA MET A 299 -0.84 20.81 -3.45
C MET A 299 -1.88 21.88 -3.07
N THR A 300 -3.16 21.49 -2.98
CA THR A 300 -4.28 22.38 -2.61
C THR A 300 -4.78 22.15 -1.17
N SER A 301 -4.20 21.20 -0.44
CA SER A 301 -4.53 20.90 0.97
C SER A 301 -3.83 21.85 1.93
N TRP A 302 -4.16 21.84 3.23
CA TRP A 302 -3.51 22.74 4.20
C TRP A 302 -2.02 22.43 4.39
N ALA A 303 -1.69 21.20 4.74
CA ALA A 303 -0.32 20.75 4.94
C ALA A 303 -0.27 19.22 4.94
N VAL A 304 0.86 18.63 4.54
CA VAL A 304 1.15 17.21 4.78
C VAL A 304 1.89 17.09 6.10
N VAL A 305 1.21 16.63 7.14
CA VAL A 305 1.83 16.45 8.47
C VAL A 305 1.91 14.97 8.78
N CYS A 306 3.11 14.48 9.09
CA CYS A 306 3.30 13.10 9.49
C CYS A 306 4.47 12.89 10.44
N ASP A 307 4.38 11.80 11.18
CA ASP A 307 5.45 11.26 12.00
C ASP A 307 6.01 10.00 11.32
N VAL A 308 7.34 9.91 11.30
CA VAL A 308 8.11 8.77 10.78
C VAL A 308 8.99 8.25 11.90
N TRP A 309 8.79 6.99 12.30
CA TRP A 309 9.63 6.32 13.30
C TRP A 309 10.49 5.26 12.63
N TYR A 310 11.82 5.42 12.72
CA TYR A 310 12.79 4.38 12.43
C TYR A 310 12.96 3.51 13.68
N LEU A 311 12.52 2.25 13.60
CA LEU A 311 12.44 1.34 14.75
C LEU A 311 13.64 0.39 14.81
N GLU A 312 13.74 -0.33 15.93
CA GLU A 312 14.84 -1.25 16.18
C GLU A 312 14.92 -2.36 15.13
N PRO A 313 16.11 -2.66 14.58
CA PRO A 313 16.31 -3.74 13.64
C PRO A 313 15.90 -5.10 14.19
N GLN A 314 15.23 -5.89 13.37
CA GLN A 314 14.70 -7.22 13.71
C GLN A 314 15.36 -8.28 12.84
N ASN A 315 15.72 -9.41 13.45
CA ASN A 315 16.18 -10.60 12.75
C ASN A 315 15.15 -11.73 12.90
N LEU A 316 15.22 -12.69 11.98
CA LEU A 316 14.46 -13.93 12.07
C LEU A 316 14.92 -14.71 13.30
N LYS A 317 13.99 -15.09 14.18
CA LYS A 317 14.31 -15.89 15.38
C LYS A 317 14.49 -17.38 15.02
N PRO A 318 15.24 -18.15 15.82
CA PRO A 318 15.31 -19.60 15.64
C PRO A 318 13.91 -20.23 15.73
N GLY A 319 13.51 -20.99 14.70
CA GLY A 319 12.20 -21.65 14.63
C GLY A 319 11.04 -20.76 14.16
N GLU A 320 11.27 -19.46 13.92
CA GLU A 320 10.26 -18.55 13.38
C GLU A 320 10.17 -18.69 11.85
N THR A 321 8.95 -18.80 11.33
CA THR A 321 8.69 -18.79 9.89
C THR A 321 8.73 -17.36 9.32
N GLY A 322 8.94 -17.21 8.01
CA GLY A 322 8.90 -15.88 7.37
C GLY A 322 7.56 -15.16 7.51
N ILE A 323 6.46 -15.91 7.67
CA ILE A 323 5.11 -15.36 7.89
C ILE A 323 4.98 -14.83 9.32
N GLU A 324 5.38 -15.62 10.33
CA GLU A 324 5.38 -15.18 11.73
C GLU A 324 6.29 -13.97 11.94
N PHE A 325 7.44 -13.95 11.26
CA PHE A 325 8.33 -12.79 11.27
C PHE A 325 7.67 -11.55 10.66
N ALA A 326 6.98 -11.70 9.52
CA ALA A 326 6.23 -10.62 8.90
C ALA A 326 5.13 -10.07 9.81
N GLU A 327 4.39 -10.97 10.48
CA GLU A 327 3.34 -10.62 11.43
C GLU A 327 3.93 -9.88 12.65
N ARG A 328 5.05 -10.35 13.22
CA ARG A 328 5.72 -9.68 14.34
C ARG A 328 6.20 -8.27 13.96
N VAL A 329 6.76 -8.09 12.77
CA VAL A 329 7.20 -6.77 12.31
C VAL A 329 6.02 -5.85 12.01
N ARG A 330 4.94 -6.38 11.43
CA ARG A 330 3.67 -5.66 11.27
C ARG A 330 3.17 -5.18 12.63
N ASP A 331 3.19 -6.02 13.64
CA ASP A 331 2.75 -5.69 15.00
C ASP A 331 3.53 -4.52 15.60
N ILE A 332 4.86 -4.52 15.45
CA ILE A 332 5.73 -3.43 15.89
C ILE A 332 5.36 -2.11 15.19
N ILE A 333 5.16 -2.14 13.87
CA ILE A 333 4.81 -0.95 13.07
C ILE A 333 3.42 -0.44 13.43
N SER A 334 2.42 -1.33 13.48
CA SER A 334 1.03 -0.99 13.76
C SER A 334 0.85 -0.46 15.17
N HIS A 335 1.54 -1.05 16.16
CA HIS A 335 1.54 -0.54 17.53
C HIS A 335 2.14 0.87 17.60
N ARG A 336 3.28 1.11 16.94
CA ARG A 336 3.91 2.44 16.96
C ARG A 336 3.07 3.51 16.27
N ALA A 337 2.50 3.22 15.10
CA ALA A 337 1.70 4.17 14.33
C ALA A 337 0.23 4.27 14.79
N GLY A 338 -0.19 3.48 15.79
CA GLY A 338 -1.58 3.41 16.23
C GLY A 338 -2.52 2.97 15.09
N LEU A 339 -2.16 1.90 14.39
CA LEU A 339 -2.92 1.32 13.29
C LEU A 339 -3.59 0.01 13.71
N LYS A 340 -4.81 -0.21 13.25
CA LYS A 340 -5.58 -1.42 13.50
C LYS A 340 -5.19 -2.51 12.49
N LYS A 341 -4.64 -3.62 12.99
CA LYS A 341 -4.29 -4.76 12.15
C LYS A 341 -5.55 -5.47 11.66
N VAL A 342 -5.54 -5.92 10.41
CA VAL A 342 -6.59 -6.78 9.85
C VAL A 342 -5.96 -7.99 9.16
N PRO A 343 -6.62 -9.16 9.16
CA PRO A 343 -6.08 -10.41 8.62
C PRO A 343 -6.24 -10.52 7.10
N TRP A 344 -6.34 -9.40 6.38
CA TRP A 344 -6.66 -9.41 4.96
C TRP A 344 -5.44 -9.22 4.08
N ASP A 345 -5.44 -9.91 2.94
CA ASP A 345 -4.49 -9.65 1.87
C ASP A 345 -4.90 -8.41 1.06
N GLY A 346 -4.00 -7.43 0.97
CA GLY A 346 -4.21 -6.21 0.18
C GLY A 346 -4.47 -6.45 -1.31
N TYR A 347 -4.09 -7.61 -1.88
CA TYR A 347 -4.34 -7.95 -3.29
C TYR A 347 -5.83 -8.12 -3.61
N LEU A 348 -6.65 -8.49 -2.61
CA LEU A 348 -8.11 -8.57 -2.74
C LEU A 348 -8.75 -7.22 -3.13
N LYS A 349 -7.99 -6.12 -3.09
CA LYS A 349 -8.40 -4.81 -3.61
C LYS A 349 -8.57 -4.85 -5.14
N TYR A 350 -7.82 -5.68 -5.85
CA TYR A 350 -7.80 -5.75 -7.31
C TYR A 350 -8.36 -7.06 -7.87
N SER A 351 -8.21 -8.16 -7.13
CA SER A 351 -8.72 -9.48 -7.53
C SER A 351 -10.05 -9.79 -6.84
N ARG A 352 -10.97 -10.41 -7.58
CA ARG A 352 -12.14 -11.05 -6.97
C ARG A 352 -11.75 -12.44 -6.46
N PRO A 353 -12.38 -12.94 -5.39
CA PRO A 353 -12.22 -14.32 -4.97
C PRO A 353 -12.48 -15.28 -6.14
N SER A 354 -11.69 -16.35 -6.22
CA SER A 354 -11.84 -17.37 -7.26
C SER A 354 -13.24 -17.98 -7.28
N PRO A 355 -13.76 -18.39 -8.47
CA PRO A 355 -15.04 -19.08 -8.60
C PRO A 355 -15.21 -20.27 -7.64
N LYS A 356 -14.14 -21.02 -7.37
CA LYS A 356 -14.13 -22.16 -6.45
C LYS A 356 -14.63 -21.82 -5.03
N HIS A 357 -14.29 -20.64 -4.51
CA HIS A 357 -14.78 -20.21 -3.19
C HIS A 357 -16.27 -19.87 -3.21
N ARG A 358 -16.73 -19.27 -4.31
CA ARG A 358 -18.15 -18.96 -4.51
C ARG A 358 -18.96 -20.25 -4.67
N GLU A 359 -18.46 -21.21 -5.43
CA GLU A 359 -19.04 -22.54 -5.60
C GLU A 359 -19.11 -23.28 -4.25
N ARG A 360 -18.05 -23.25 -3.44
CA ARG A 360 -18.07 -23.87 -2.10
C ARG A 360 -19.08 -23.22 -1.16
N LYS A 361 -19.19 -21.88 -1.16
CA LYS A 361 -20.26 -21.18 -0.41
C LYS A 361 -21.65 -21.58 -0.90
N GLN A 362 -21.84 -21.73 -2.22
CA GLN A 362 -23.10 -22.21 -2.81
C GLN A 362 -23.39 -23.66 -2.43
N GLN A 363 -22.37 -24.53 -2.38
CA GLN A 363 -22.49 -25.93 -1.93
C GLN A 363 -22.89 -25.99 -0.46
N ASN A 364 -22.19 -25.27 0.43
CA ASN A 364 -22.55 -25.22 1.85
C ASN A 364 -23.99 -24.75 2.07
N PHE A 365 -24.43 -23.76 1.28
CA PHE A 365 -25.82 -23.29 1.32
C PHE A 365 -26.80 -24.38 0.83
N ALA A 366 -26.50 -25.04 -0.29
CA ALA A 366 -27.31 -26.12 -0.82
C ALA A 366 -27.40 -27.31 0.17
N GLU A 367 -26.28 -27.70 0.79
CA GLU A 367 -26.23 -28.73 1.83
C GLU A 367 -27.05 -28.33 3.07
N SER A 368 -26.96 -27.08 3.51
CA SER A 368 -27.81 -26.58 4.61
C SER A 368 -29.30 -26.66 4.30
N VAL A 369 -29.70 -26.46 3.04
CA VAL A 369 -31.10 -26.59 2.60
C VAL A 369 -31.50 -28.06 2.49
N LEU A 370 -30.63 -28.92 1.96
CA LEU A 370 -30.86 -30.36 1.86
C LEU A 370 -30.99 -31.02 3.23
N ARG A 371 -30.12 -30.68 4.20
CA ARG A 371 -30.20 -31.20 5.57
C ARG A 371 -31.55 -30.87 6.22
N ARG A 372 -32.06 -29.65 6.00
CA ARG A 372 -33.41 -29.24 6.46
C ARG A 372 -34.53 -30.01 5.75
N LEU A 373 -34.30 -30.56 4.56
CA LEU A 373 -35.28 -31.37 3.83
C LEU A 373 -35.24 -32.85 4.25
N GLU A 374 -34.08 -33.36 4.64
CA GLU A 374 -33.87 -34.74 5.11
C GLU A 374 -34.32 -34.97 6.56
N GLU A 375 -34.41 -33.92 7.38
CA GLU A 375 -34.99 -33.97 8.73
C GLU A 375 -36.54 -34.08 8.76
N LYS A 376 -37.17 -34.42 7.62
CA LYS A 376 -38.59 -34.82 7.48
C LYS A 376 -38.77 -36.32 7.63
#